data_AF-A0A972BBY5-F1
#
_entry.id   AF-A0A972BBY5-F1
#
_cell.length_a   1.000
_cell.length_b   1.000
_cell.length_c   1.000
_cell.angle_alpha   90.00
_cell.angle_beta   90.00
_cell.angle_gamma   90.00
#
_symmetry.space_group_name_H-M   'P 1'
#
loop_
_entity.id
_entity.type
_entity.pdbx_description
1 polymer ?
#
loop_
_entity_poly.entity_id
_entity_poly.type
_entity_poly.pdbx_seq_one_letter_code
_entity_poly.pdbx_strand_id
1 'polypeptide(L)'
;MDKRKKFMLPDTEIPTQWYNITAEMKNKPQPMINPQTKEPLKAEDLYPLFSEELSRQEVNNSDTWIDIPEEVREKYKIYRPTPLVRARELEKALDTPAHIYFKNESVSPVGSHKLNSALP
;
A
#
# COMPACT_ATOMS: atom_id res chain seq x y z
N MET A 1 7.04 24.22 22.70
CA MET A 1 7.30 23.05 21.84
C MET A 1 6.03 22.22 21.75
N ASP A 2 5.61 21.86 20.54
CA ASP A 2 4.43 21.02 20.31
C ASP A 2 4.64 19.62 20.95
N LYS A 3 3.73 19.27 21.87
CA LYS A 3 3.73 18.00 22.62
C LYS A 3 2.97 16.89 21.88
N ARG A 4 2.41 17.15 20.70
CA ARG A 4 1.61 16.19 19.94
C ARG A 4 2.39 14.91 19.65
N LYS A 5 1.91 13.77 20.15
CA LYS A 5 2.52 12.44 19.95
C LYS A 5 1.94 11.69 18.75
N LYS A 6 0.65 11.87 18.47
CA LYS A 6 -0.08 11.19 17.39
C LYS A 6 -0.61 12.21 16.40
N PHE A 7 -0.51 11.89 15.11
CA PHE A 7 -1.01 12.66 13.99
C PHE A 7 -2.05 11.79 13.29
N MET A 8 -3.30 12.26 13.31
CA MET A 8 -4.44 11.62 12.66
C MET A 8 -4.80 12.44 11.43
N LEU A 9 -5.08 11.74 10.34
CA LEU A 9 -5.67 12.31 9.14
C LEU A 9 -7.19 12.14 9.25
N PRO A 10 -8.02 13.09 8.81
CA PRO A 10 -9.47 12.88 8.76
C PRO A 10 -9.83 11.90 7.64
N ASP A 11 -10.99 11.23 7.76
CA ASP A 11 -11.47 10.24 6.79
C ASP A 11 -11.68 10.85 5.40
N THR A 12 -11.99 12.15 5.34
CA THR A 12 -12.14 12.93 4.10
C THR A 12 -10.86 13.03 3.29
N GLU A 13 -9.71 12.84 3.94
CA GLU A 13 -8.37 12.90 3.32
C GLU A 13 -7.77 11.51 3.08
N ILE A 14 -8.52 10.43 3.27
CA ILE A 14 -8.07 9.08 2.83
C ILE A 14 -7.79 9.15 1.33
N PRO A 15 -6.60 8.70 0.86
CA PRO A 15 -6.28 8.69 -0.56
C PRO A 15 -7.35 8.02 -1.42
N THR A 16 -7.46 8.47 -2.67
CA THR A 16 -8.41 7.94 -3.66
C THR A 16 -7.76 6.98 -4.65
N GLN A 17 -6.43 6.87 -4.63
CA GLN A 17 -5.65 6.10 -5.60
C GLN A 17 -4.55 5.30 -4.89
N TRP A 18 -4.27 4.10 -5.38
CA TRP A 18 -3.04 3.37 -5.11
C TRP A 18 -1.92 3.86 -6.03
N TYR A 19 -0.69 3.75 -5.55
CA TYR A 19 0.52 4.15 -6.28
C TYR A 19 1.25 2.91 -6.81
N ASN A 20 1.50 2.88 -8.12
CA ASN A 20 2.26 1.84 -8.79
C ASN A 20 3.67 2.34 -9.10
N ILE A 21 4.63 1.93 -8.27
CA ILE A 21 6.02 2.34 -8.43
C ILE A 21 6.65 1.84 -9.75
N THR A 22 6.20 0.70 -10.27
CA THR A 22 6.81 0.06 -11.44
C THR A 22 6.64 0.90 -12.71
N ALA A 23 5.58 1.72 -12.77
CA ALA A 23 5.36 2.67 -13.86
C ALA A 23 6.47 3.73 -13.96
N GLU A 24 7.08 4.12 -12.82
CA GLU A 24 8.12 5.17 -12.76
C GLU A 24 9.54 4.63 -12.64
N MET A 25 9.71 3.31 -12.56
CA MET A 25 11.05 2.70 -12.48
C MET A 25 11.83 2.90 -13.79
N LYS A 26 12.99 3.54 -13.69
CA LYS A 26 13.93 3.69 -14.83
C LYS A 26 14.37 2.34 -15.40
N ASN A 27 14.68 1.40 -14.51
CA ASN A 27 15.03 0.02 -14.84
C ASN A 27 13.89 -0.86 -14.33
N LYS A 28 13.06 -1.38 -15.24
CA LYS A 28 11.93 -2.22 -14.87
C LYS A 28 12.39 -3.61 -14.39
N PRO A 29 11.64 -4.27 -13.49
CA PRO A 29 11.85 -5.68 -13.20
C PRO A 29 11.83 -6.52 -14.48
N GLN A 30 12.54 -7.64 -14.48
CA GLN A 30 12.41 -8.60 -15.59
C GLN A 30 10.96 -9.09 -15.65
N PRO A 31 10.42 -9.29 -16.86
CA PRO A 31 9.07 -9.81 -16.99
C PRO A 31 9.00 -11.21 -16.40
N MET A 32 7.88 -11.52 -15.75
CA MET A 32 7.54 -12.90 -15.43
C MET A 32 7.38 -13.68 -16.74
N ILE A 33 7.87 -14.92 -16.77
CA ILE A 33 7.90 -15.75 -17.97
C ILE A 33 6.90 -16.89 -17.83
N ASN A 34 6.09 -17.11 -18.86
CA ASN A 34 5.23 -18.27 -18.96
C ASN A 34 6.10 -19.53 -19.07
N PRO A 35 5.98 -20.50 -18.14
CA PRO A 35 6.89 -21.65 -18.12
C PRO A 35 6.73 -22.58 -19.32
N GLN A 36 5.58 -22.56 -20.01
CA GLN A 36 5.30 -23.39 -21.19
C GLN A 36 5.82 -22.73 -22.46
N THR A 37 5.46 -21.46 -22.71
CA THR A 37 5.81 -20.76 -23.96
C THR A 37 7.21 -20.15 -23.92
N LYS A 38 7.76 -19.92 -22.72
CA LYS A 38 9.00 -19.17 -22.48
C LYS A 38 8.95 -17.69 -22.88
N GLU A 39 7.75 -17.18 -23.14
CA GLU A 39 7.50 -15.77 -23.46
C GLU A 39 7.05 -15.00 -22.20
N PRO A 40 7.13 -13.65 -22.20
CA PRO A 40 6.55 -12.83 -21.14
C PRO A 40 5.07 -13.14 -20.89
N LEU A 41 4.68 -13.24 -19.61
CA LEU A 41 3.28 -13.44 -19.21
C LEU A 41 2.39 -12.30 -19.68
N LYS A 42 1.19 -12.67 -20.11
CA LYS A 42 0.06 -11.75 -20.26
C LYS A 42 -0.88 -11.90 -19.06
N ALA A 43 -1.78 -10.94 -18.86
CA ALA A 43 -2.78 -11.02 -17.79
C ALA A 43 -3.62 -12.31 -17.90
N GLU A 44 -3.96 -12.72 -19.13
CA GLU A 44 -4.79 -13.90 -19.39
C GLU A 44 -4.15 -15.20 -18.91
N ASP A 45 -2.82 -15.26 -18.88
CA ASP A 45 -2.09 -16.43 -18.37
C ASP A 45 -2.28 -16.62 -16.85
N LEU A 46 -2.71 -15.57 -16.13
CA LEU A 46 -2.91 -15.56 -14.68
C LEU A 46 -4.37 -15.85 -14.26
N TYR A 47 -5.34 -15.69 -15.17
CA TYR A 47 -6.77 -15.85 -14.89
C TYR A 47 -7.16 -17.22 -14.30
N PRO A 48 -6.50 -18.35 -14.64
CA PRO A 48 -6.80 -19.64 -13.99
C PRO A 48 -6.47 -19.69 -12.49
N LEU A 49 -5.68 -18.74 -11.98
CA LEU A 49 -5.19 -18.72 -10.59
C LEU A 49 -5.72 -17.52 -9.80
N PHE A 50 -5.90 -16.38 -10.45
CA PHE A 50 -6.21 -15.10 -9.81
C PHE A 50 -7.43 -14.44 -10.45
N SER A 51 -8.04 -13.51 -9.72
CA SER A 51 -9.08 -12.63 -10.27
C SER A 51 -8.54 -11.85 -11.46
N GLU A 52 -9.38 -11.62 -12.48
CA GLU A 52 -8.96 -10.93 -13.71
C GLU A 52 -8.37 -9.55 -13.42
N GLU A 53 -9.00 -8.77 -12.54
CA GLU A 53 -8.55 -7.40 -12.27
C GLU A 53 -7.21 -7.37 -11.53
N LEU A 54 -6.97 -8.29 -10.59
CA LEU A 54 -5.66 -8.43 -9.96
C LEU A 54 -4.58 -8.83 -10.98
N SER A 55 -4.94 -9.70 -11.93
CA SER A 55 -4.03 -10.12 -13.00
C SER A 55 -3.67 -8.97 -13.93
N ARG A 56 -4.61 -8.08 -14.25
CA ARG A 56 -4.37 -6.84 -15.02
C ARG A 56 -3.46 -5.87 -14.27
N GLN A 57 -3.70 -5.67 -12.98
CA GLN A 57 -2.85 -4.81 -12.14
C GLN A 57 -1.42 -5.33 -12.02
N GLU A 58 -1.23 -6.65 -11.88
CA GLU A 58 0.10 -7.27 -11.77
C GLU A 58 0.99 -7.02 -13.00
N VAL A 59 0.41 -7.02 -14.21
CA VAL A 59 1.16 -6.74 -15.45
C VAL A 59 1.13 -5.26 -15.86
N ASN A 60 0.49 -4.39 -15.09
CA ASN A 60 0.43 -2.96 -15.36
C ASN A 60 1.76 -2.28 -15.03
N ASN A 61 2.49 -1.91 -16.08
CA ASN A 61 3.79 -1.26 -16.00
C ASN A 61 3.77 0.19 -16.52
N SER A 62 2.60 0.80 -16.67
CA SER A 62 2.42 2.12 -17.31
C SER A 62 1.68 3.12 -16.44
N ASP A 63 0.63 2.70 -15.73
CA ASP A 63 -0.19 3.64 -14.97
C ASP A 63 0.40 3.84 -13.57
N THR A 64 0.80 5.08 -13.26
CA THR A 64 1.38 5.46 -11.95
C THR A 64 0.34 5.45 -10.83
N TRP A 65 -0.90 5.81 -11.16
CA TRP A 65 -2.00 5.93 -10.21
C TRP A 65 -3.15 5.03 -10.65
N ILE A 66 -3.64 4.22 -9.72
CA ILE A 66 -4.76 3.29 -9.93
C ILE A 66 -5.86 3.70 -8.98
N ASP A 67 -7.04 4.03 -9.50
CA ASP A 67 -8.18 4.43 -8.67
C ASP A 67 -8.58 3.31 -7.70
N ILE A 68 -8.77 3.67 -6.43
CA ILE A 68 -9.32 2.76 -5.43
C ILE A 68 -10.83 2.69 -5.69
N PRO A 69 -11.39 1.50 -5.98
CA PRO A 69 -12.83 1.36 -6.15
C PRO A 69 -13.58 1.91 -4.93
N GLU A 70 -14.66 2.66 -5.15
CA GLU A 70 -15.37 3.36 -4.07
C GLU A 70 -15.81 2.38 -2.95
N GLU A 71 -16.26 1.18 -3.29
CA GLU A 71 -16.64 0.17 -2.30
C GLU A 71 -15.46 -0.24 -1.39
N VAL A 72 -14.25 -0.38 -1.97
CA VAL A 72 -13.04 -0.70 -1.20
C VAL A 72 -12.66 0.49 -0.32
N ARG A 73 -12.76 1.72 -0.85
CA ARG A 73 -12.47 2.95 -0.11
C ARG A 73 -13.43 3.17 1.06
N GLU A 74 -14.71 2.88 0.90
CA GLU A 74 -15.69 2.92 2.00
C GLU A 74 -15.35 1.90 3.08
N LYS A 75 -14.94 0.67 2.71
CA LYS A 75 -14.48 -0.34 3.66
C LYS A 75 -13.19 0.09 4.38
N TYR A 76 -12.28 0.81 3.72
CA TYR A 76 -11.09 1.36 4.39
C TYR A 76 -11.45 2.31 5.52
N LYS A 77 -12.49 3.14 5.41
CA LYS A 77 -12.90 4.10 6.45
C LYS A 77 -13.20 3.45 7.81
N ILE A 78 -13.46 2.14 7.85
CA ILE A 78 -13.68 1.39 9.09
C ILE A 78 -12.43 1.40 10.00
N TYR A 79 -11.22 1.42 9.40
CA TYR A 79 -9.96 1.25 10.14
C TYR A 79 -8.80 2.12 9.64
N ARG A 80 -9.01 2.87 8.57
CA ARG A 80 -8.09 3.85 8.01
C ARG A 80 -8.71 5.25 8.14
N PRO A 81 -7.89 6.30 8.27
CA PRO A 81 -6.43 6.29 8.24
C PRO A 81 -5.81 5.91 9.60
N THR A 82 -4.71 5.18 9.54
CA THR A 82 -3.95 4.77 10.74
C THR A 82 -3.10 5.93 11.27
N PRO A 83 -2.84 6.01 12.60
CA PRO A 83 -2.06 7.09 13.17
C PRO A 83 -0.61 7.08 12.69
N LEU A 84 -0.04 8.26 12.43
CA LEU A 84 1.40 8.46 12.45
C LEU A 84 1.80 8.87 13.87
N VAL A 85 2.80 8.23 14.46
CA VAL A 85 3.20 8.46 15.86
C VAL A 85 4.67 8.83 15.94
N ARG A 86 4.98 9.91 16.67
CA ARG A 86 6.36 10.32 16.94
C ARG A 86 6.89 9.66 18.21
N ALA A 87 7.97 8.88 18.08
CA ALA A 87 8.55 8.07 19.14
C ALA A 87 9.57 8.83 20.00
N ARG A 88 9.13 9.90 20.69
CA ARG A 88 10.03 10.78 21.48
C ARG A 88 10.85 10.08 22.55
N GLU A 89 10.30 9.05 23.21
CA GLU A 89 11.06 8.30 24.22
C GLU A 89 12.18 7.47 23.58
N LEU A 90 11.96 6.97 22.36
CA LEU A 90 12.99 6.30 21.57
C LEU A 90 14.04 7.31 21.09
N GLU A 91 13.62 8.48 20.60
CA GLU A 91 14.53 9.59 20.25
C GLU A 91 15.45 9.93 21.45
N LYS A 92 14.87 10.06 22.65
CA LYS A 92 15.61 10.34 23.89
C LYS A 92 16.54 9.18 24.29
N ALA A 93 16.07 7.94 24.21
CA ALA A 93 16.88 6.78 24.58
C ALA A 93 18.09 6.59 23.65
N LEU A 94 17.97 7.00 22.39
CA LEU A 94 19.04 6.95 21.39
C LEU A 94 19.92 8.20 21.36
N ASP A 95 19.58 9.23 22.13
CA ASP A 95 20.22 10.57 22.10
C ASP A 95 20.43 11.10 20.66
N THR A 96 19.41 10.94 19.81
CA THR A 96 19.49 11.30 18.40
C THR A 96 18.84 12.65 18.11
N PRO A 97 19.44 13.49 17.25
CA PRO A 97 18.77 14.68 16.73
C PRO A 97 17.68 14.34 15.70
N ALA A 98 17.63 13.10 15.21
CA ALA A 98 16.64 12.66 14.24
C ALA A 98 15.24 12.58 14.88
N HIS A 99 14.22 12.91 14.10
CA HIS A 99 12.85 12.63 14.47
C HIS A 99 12.46 11.23 14.01
N ILE A 100 11.88 10.42 14.90
CA ILE A 100 11.49 9.05 14.61
C ILE A 100 9.97 8.98 14.59
N TYR A 101 9.42 8.59 13.45
CA TYR A 101 8.00 8.36 13.27
C TYR A 101 7.74 6.92 12.84
N PHE A 102 6.63 6.35 13.30
CA PHE A 102 6.13 5.08 12.79
C PHE A 102 4.68 5.21 12.37
N LYS A 103 4.36 4.58 11.23
CA LYS A 103 3.00 4.44 10.73
C LYS A 103 2.35 3.24 11.41
N ASN A 104 1.39 3.49 12.29
CA ASN A 104 0.87 2.46 13.18
C ASN A 104 -0.23 1.62 12.53
N GLU A 105 0.15 0.68 11.67
CA GLU A 105 -0.78 -0.25 11.01
C GLU A 105 -1.36 -1.34 11.94
N SER A 106 -0.91 -1.42 13.19
CA SER A 106 -1.39 -2.44 14.14
C SER A 106 -2.80 -2.15 14.67
N VAL A 107 -3.38 -0.98 14.36
CA VAL A 107 -4.71 -0.58 14.85
C VAL A 107 -5.86 -1.14 14.01
N SER A 108 -5.55 -1.82 12.90
CA SER A 108 -6.59 -2.49 12.11
C SER A 108 -7.23 -3.63 12.91
N PRO A 109 -8.46 -4.07 12.56
CA PRO A 109 -9.15 -5.18 13.23
C PRO A 109 -8.34 -6.49 13.29
N VAL A 110 -7.40 -6.69 12.37
CA VAL A 110 -6.54 -7.89 12.30
C VAL A 110 -5.12 -7.63 12.84
N GLY A 111 -4.87 -6.47 13.45
CA GLY A 111 -3.59 -6.11 14.06
C GLY A 111 -2.44 -5.94 13.06
N SER A 112 -2.71 -5.76 11.76
CA SER A 112 -1.68 -5.59 10.73
C SER A 112 -2.20 -4.92 9.45
N HIS A 113 -1.27 -4.59 8.54
CA HIS A 113 -1.59 -3.98 7.24
C HIS A 113 -2.26 -4.95 6.25
N LYS A 114 -2.44 -6.24 6.58
CA LYS A 114 -2.92 -7.25 5.63
C LYS A 114 -4.32 -6.99 5.10
N LEU A 115 -5.19 -6.35 5.88
CA LEU A 115 -6.51 -5.94 5.37
C LEU A 115 -6.42 -4.94 4.22
N ASN A 116 -5.31 -4.20 4.07
CA ASN A 116 -5.18 -3.24 2.99
C ASN A 116 -5.26 -3.91 1.59
N SER A 117 -4.89 -5.19 1.47
CA SER A 117 -4.95 -5.95 0.20
C SER A 117 -5.97 -7.09 0.19
N ALA A 118 -6.57 -7.42 1.34
CA ALA A 118 -7.42 -8.59 1.51
C ALA A 118 -8.92 -8.24 1.62
N LEU A 119 -9.29 -6.97 1.48
CA LEU A 119 -10.70 -6.59 1.46
C LEU A 119 -11.42 -7.33 0.31
N PRO A 120 -12.57 -7.95 0.59
CA PRO A 120 -13.38 -8.61 -0.43
C PRO A 120 -14.07 -7.60 -1.34
#